data_AF-A0AAE3XW79-F1
#
_entry.id   AF-A0AAE3XW79-F1
#
_cell.length_a   1.000
_cell.length_b   1.000
_cell.length_c   1.000
_cell.angle_alpha   90.00
_cell.angle_beta   90.00
_cell.angle_gamma   90.00
#
_symmetry.space_group_name_H-M   'P 1'
#
loop_
_entity.id
_entity.type
_entity.pdbx_description
1 polymer ?
#
loop_
_entity_poly.entity_id
_entity_poly.type
_entity_poly.pdbx_seq_one_letter_code
_entity_poly.pdbx_strand_id
1 'polypeptide(L)'
;MQKKQNGVALVEFALILPLLLILTFITTEFGRALYQYNTIAKSLRDASRYLSTQDPSIATTDPTKITIAKNLVVYGNPAGTGSPLVLGLATSQVPAPTWQFKGSGPAINTVTVKVTGYKFRPLLTGAFGLSFGDVNGDIPFGDISATMRGQS
;
A
#
# COMPACT_ATOMS: atom_id res chain seq x y z
N MET A 1 -59.74 -5.49 -6.55
CA MET A 1 -58.89 -4.31 -6.83
C MET A 1 -57.50 -4.55 -6.24
N GLN A 2 -56.54 -5.12 -6.99
CA GLN A 2 -55.15 -5.31 -6.52
C GLN A 2 -54.15 -5.21 -7.68
N LYS A 3 -53.97 -4.01 -8.24
CA LYS A 3 -53.00 -3.79 -9.33
C LYS A 3 -52.12 -2.54 -9.18
N LYS A 4 -52.09 -1.91 -8.01
CA LYS A 4 -51.27 -0.70 -7.76
C LYS A 4 -50.06 -0.91 -6.84
N GLN A 5 -49.96 -2.03 -6.12
CA GLN A 5 -48.85 -2.27 -5.17
C GLN A 5 -47.51 -2.60 -5.86
N ASN A 6 -47.55 -3.25 -7.02
CA ASN A 6 -46.32 -3.66 -7.74
C ASN A 6 -45.50 -2.48 -8.29
N GLY A 7 -46.16 -1.36 -8.65
CA GLY A 7 -45.46 -0.17 -9.15
C GLY A 7 -44.83 0.67 -8.04
N VAL A 8 -45.45 0.69 -6.85
CA VAL A 8 -44.95 1.44 -5.69
C VAL A 8 -43.68 0.79 -5.12
N ALA A 9 -43.65 -0.53 -5.02
CA ALA A 9 -42.46 -1.26 -4.54
C ALA A 9 -41.22 -1.04 -5.42
N LEU A 10 -41.38 -0.91 -6.74
CA LEU A 10 -40.28 -0.60 -7.65
C LEU A 10 -39.70 0.80 -7.39
N VAL A 11 -40.58 1.78 -7.12
CA VAL A 11 -40.17 3.17 -6.84
C VAL A 11 -39.47 3.26 -5.47
N GLU A 12 -40.00 2.58 -4.45
CA GLU A 12 -39.35 2.50 -3.13
C GLU A 12 -37.94 1.88 -3.23
N PHE A 13 -37.79 0.80 -3.99
CA PHE A 13 -36.47 0.20 -4.24
C PHE A 13 -35.55 1.15 -5.01
N ALA A 14 -36.05 1.85 -6.03
CA ALA A 14 -35.27 2.82 -6.79
C ALA A 14 -34.77 3.99 -5.94
N LEU A 15 -35.47 4.36 -4.88
CA LEU A 15 -35.04 5.39 -3.93
C LEU A 15 -33.96 4.89 -2.95
N ILE A 16 -34.00 3.61 -2.57
CA ILE A 16 -33.04 3.00 -1.63
C ILE A 16 -31.76 2.53 -2.35
N LEU A 17 -31.88 2.12 -3.61
CA LEU A 17 -30.78 1.57 -4.41
C LEU A 17 -29.53 2.49 -4.48
N PRO A 18 -29.64 3.82 -4.66
CA PRO A 18 -28.49 4.73 -4.58
C PRO A 18 -27.66 4.57 -3.30
N LEU A 19 -28.34 4.48 -2.14
CA LEU A 19 -27.69 4.34 -0.84
C LEU A 19 -26.99 2.98 -0.71
N LEU A 20 -27.66 1.90 -1.14
CA LEU A 20 -27.10 0.54 -1.10
C LEU A 20 -25.86 0.41 -2.00
N LEU A 21 -25.88 1.04 -3.18
CA LEU A 21 -24.74 1.05 -4.09
C LEU A 21 -23.55 1.77 -3.46
N ILE A 22 -23.75 2.98 -2.92
CA ILE A 22 -22.68 3.72 -2.24
C ILE A 22 -22.07 2.87 -1.12
N LEU A 23 -22.89 2.25 -0.27
CA LEU A 23 -22.41 1.44 0.83
C LEU A 23 -21.59 0.23 0.35
N THR A 24 -22.06 -0.44 -0.70
CA THR A 24 -21.38 -1.60 -1.29
C THR A 24 -20.05 -1.20 -1.92
N PHE A 25 -20.01 -0.10 -2.66
CA PHE A 25 -18.78 0.41 -3.27
C PHE A 25 -17.79 0.86 -2.20
N ILE A 26 -18.20 1.68 -1.22
CA ILE A 26 -17.32 2.13 -0.13
C ILE A 26 -16.68 0.93 0.58
N THR A 27 -17.48 -0.09 0.92
CA THR A 27 -16.97 -1.28 1.62
C THR A 27 -15.99 -2.07 0.75
N THR A 28 -16.29 -2.20 -0.55
CA THR A 28 -15.42 -2.91 -1.51
C THR A 28 -14.11 -2.17 -1.75
N GLU A 29 -14.17 -0.85 -1.94
CA GLU A 29 -13.01 0.03 -2.12
C GLU A 29 -12.12 0.02 -0.88
N PHE A 30 -12.73 0.09 0.32
CA PHE A 30 -12.02 -0.01 1.58
C PHE A 30 -11.31 -1.37 1.75
N GLY A 31 -11.98 -2.47 1.41
CA GLY A 31 -11.37 -3.80 1.42
C GLY A 31 -10.16 -3.89 0.48
N ARG A 32 -10.26 -3.32 -0.72
CA ARG A 32 -9.15 -3.29 -1.68
C ARG A 32 -7.99 -2.40 -1.20
N ALA A 33 -8.29 -1.25 -0.61
CA ALA A 33 -7.31 -0.35 -0.02
C ALA A 33 -6.53 -1.04 1.11
N LEU A 34 -7.23 -1.71 2.03
CA LEU A 34 -6.61 -2.50 3.11
C LEU A 34 -5.77 -3.66 2.58
N TYR A 35 -6.23 -4.36 1.54
CA TYR A 35 -5.45 -5.43 0.92
C TYR A 35 -4.12 -4.91 0.37
N GLN A 36 -4.13 -3.76 -0.32
CA GLN A 36 -2.93 -3.13 -0.86
C GLN A 36 -1.99 -2.64 0.25
N TYR A 37 -2.54 -2.01 1.30
CA TYR A 37 -1.76 -1.58 2.47
C TYR A 37 -1.02 -2.76 3.11
N ASN A 38 -1.73 -3.87 3.37
CA ASN A 38 -1.15 -5.06 3.97
C ASN A 38 -0.10 -5.72 3.06
N THR A 39 -0.32 -5.69 1.74
CA THR A 39 0.64 -6.21 0.76
C THR A 39 1.94 -5.41 0.79
N ILE A 40 1.87 -4.07 0.83
CA ILE A 40 3.06 -3.20 0.97
C ILE A 40 3.75 -3.44 2.31
N ALA A 41 2.98 -3.53 3.41
CA ALA A 41 3.55 -3.79 4.73
C ALA A 41 4.27 -5.14 4.79
N LYS A 42 3.75 -6.16 4.10
CA LYS A 42 4.40 -7.47 4.00
C LYS A 42 5.69 -7.41 3.18
N SER A 43 5.66 -6.78 2.00
CA SER A 43 6.85 -6.70 1.15
C SER A 43 7.97 -5.86 1.79
N LEU A 44 7.61 -4.81 2.55
CA LEU A 44 8.55 -4.05 3.37
C LEU A 44 9.24 -4.90 4.43
N ARG A 45 8.51 -5.82 5.09
CA ARG A 45 9.09 -6.75 6.08
C ARG A 45 10.05 -7.73 5.42
N ASP A 46 9.72 -8.23 4.24
CA ASP A 46 10.59 -9.13 3.49
C ASP A 46 11.87 -8.40 3.04
N ALA A 47 11.76 -7.16 2.58
CA ALA A 47 12.91 -6.32 2.23
C ALA A 47 13.76 -5.96 3.46
N SER A 48 13.16 -5.62 4.60
CA SER A 48 13.90 -5.35 5.84
C SER A 48 14.58 -6.62 6.37
N ARG A 49 13.98 -7.80 6.17
CA ARG A 49 14.59 -9.08 6.54
C ARG A 49 15.79 -9.38 5.66
N TYR A 50 15.66 -9.17 4.36
CA TYR A 50 16.80 -9.29 3.45
C TYR A 50 17.94 -8.37 3.88
N LEU A 51 17.65 -7.08 4.07
CA LEU A 51 18.66 -6.09 4.46
C LEU A 51 19.26 -6.38 5.83
N SER A 52 18.50 -6.91 6.80
CA SER A 52 19.03 -7.23 8.14
C SER A 52 20.19 -8.24 8.15
N THR A 53 20.33 -9.03 7.08
CA THR A 53 21.43 -9.97 6.89
C THR A 53 22.65 -9.36 6.18
N GLN A 54 22.54 -8.11 5.74
CA GLN A 54 23.59 -7.39 5.04
C GLN A 54 24.31 -6.45 6.01
N ASP A 55 25.61 -6.26 5.77
CA ASP A 55 26.41 -5.27 6.48
C ASP A 55 25.98 -3.84 6.06
N PRO A 56 25.80 -2.88 6.98
CA PRO A 56 25.39 -1.52 6.63
C PRO A 56 26.28 -0.80 5.60
N SER A 57 27.55 -1.20 5.47
CA SER A 57 28.47 -0.69 4.45
C SER A 57 28.05 -1.01 3.02
N ILE A 58 27.08 -1.93 2.78
CA ILE A 58 26.54 -2.17 1.43
C ILE A 58 25.98 -0.89 0.80
N ALA A 59 25.59 0.11 1.59
CA ALA A 59 25.11 1.38 1.07
C ALA A 59 26.14 2.11 0.21
N THR A 60 27.43 1.89 0.46
CA THR A 60 28.54 2.46 -0.31
C THR A 60 29.26 1.40 -1.14
N THR A 61 29.34 0.16 -0.65
CA THR A 61 30.19 -0.89 -1.21
C THR A 61 29.46 -1.75 -2.26
N ASP A 62 28.15 -1.94 -2.13
CA ASP A 62 27.34 -2.72 -3.08
C ASP A 62 25.90 -2.20 -3.17
N PRO A 63 25.66 -1.10 -3.91
CA PRO A 63 24.33 -0.51 -4.06
C PRO A 63 23.33 -1.45 -4.76
N THR A 64 23.81 -2.52 -5.40
CA THR A 64 22.95 -3.54 -6.02
C THR A 64 22.05 -4.22 -4.98
N LYS A 65 22.53 -4.40 -3.75
CA LYS A 65 21.75 -4.98 -2.64
C LYS A 65 20.58 -4.08 -2.23
N ILE A 66 20.79 -2.76 -2.30
CA ILE A 66 19.69 -1.78 -2.09
C ILE A 66 18.68 -1.89 -3.22
N THR A 67 19.13 -2.03 -4.47
CA THR A 67 18.23 -2.24 -5.62
C THR A 67 17.41 -3.53 -5.46
N ILE A 68 18.04 -4.63 -5.02
CA ILE A 68 17.34 -5.88 -4.71
C ILE A 68 16.28 -5.66 -3.63
N ALA A 69 16.60 -4.94 -2.56
CA ALA A 69 15.62 -4.62 -1.52
C ALA A 69 14.44 -3.79 -2.06
N LYS A 70 14.70 -2.79 -2.90
CA LYS A 70 13.63 -2.03 -3.58
C LYS A 70 12.78 -2.91 -4.49
N ASN A 71 13.42 -3.83 -5.22
CA ASN A 71 12.72 -4.77 -6.09
C ASN A 71 11.84 -5.74 -5.29
N LEU A 72 12.29 -6.18 -4.11
CA LEU A 72 11.48 -6.99 -3.20
C LEU A 72 10.23 -6.23 -2.72
N VAL A 73 10.36 -4.93 -2.41
CA VAL A 73 9.21 -4.11 -2.00
C VAL A 73 8.17 -3.98 -3.11
N VAL A 74 8.62 -3.72 -4.35
CA VAL A 74 7.72 -3.39 -5.48
C VAL A 74 7.20 -4.63 -6.20
N TYR A 75 8.06 -5.60 -6.47
CA TYR A 75 7.78 -6.76 -7.33
C TYR A 75 7.77 -8.10 -6.57
N GLY A 76 8.18 -8.11 -5.30
CA GLY A 76 8.25 -9.34 -4.50
C GLY A 76 9.35 -10.30 -4.94
N ASN A 77 10.26 -9.88 -5.81
CA ASN A 77 11.37 -10.70 -6.31
C ASN A 77 12.65 -9.87 -6.46
N PRO A 78 13.85 -10.48 -6.33
CA PRO A 78 15.10 -9.74 -6.38
C PRO A 78 15.43 -9.20 -7.79
N ALA A 79 14.91 -9.84 -8.84
CA ALA A 79 15.18 -9.47 -10.23
C ALA A 79 14.43 -8.20 -10.69
N GLY A 80 13.40 -7.76 -9.95
CA GLY A 80 12.59 -6.60 -10.31
C GLY A 80 11.75 -6.82 -11.57
N THR A 81 11.38 -8.07 -11.86
CA THR A 81 10.63 -8.44 -13.05
C THR A 81 9.14 -8.63 -12.75
N GLY A 82 8.32 -8.52 -13.79
CA GLY A 82 6.86 -8.69 -13.70
C GLY A 82 6.11 -7.42 -13.30
N SER A 83 4.83 -7.59 -13.00
CA SER A 83 3.98 -6.48 -12.54
C SER A 83 4.24 -6.16 -11.06
N PRO A 84 4.14 -4.89 -10.65
CA PRO A 84 4.19 -4.53 -9.23
C PRO A 84 3.14 -5.31 -8.42
N LEU A 85 3.49 -5.65 -7.17
CA LEU A 85 2.60 -6.31 -6.21
C LEU A 85 1.32 -5.51 -5.96
N VAL A 86 1.42 -4.19 -6.12
CA VAL A 86 0.33 -3.24 -5.92
C VAL A 86 0.32 -2.26 -7.08
N LEU A 87 -0.87 -2.04 -7.66
CA LEU A 87 -1.04 -1.14 -8.79
C LEU A 87 -0.62 0.29 -8.42
N GLY A 88 0.25 0.91 -9.22
CA GLY A 88 0.73 2.27 -8.97
C GLY A 88 1.89 2.36 -7.97
N LEU A 89 2.36 1.22 -7.45
CA LEU A 89 3.59 1.16 -6.66
C LEU A 89 4.81 1.15 -7.60
N ALA A 90 5.77 2.03 -7.32
CA ALA A 90 6.99 2.19 -8.10
C ALA A 90 8.24 2.23 -7.20
N THR A 91 9.41 1.88 -7.75
CA THR A 91 10.69 1.89 -7.02
C THR A 91 11.13 3.30 -6.60
N SER A 92 10.59 4.34 -7.26
CA SER A 92 10.79 5.75 -6.88
C SER A 92 10.15 6.10 -5.53
N GLN A 93 9.08 5.39 -5.13
CA GLN A 93 8.42 5.56 -3.84
C GLN A 93 9.14 4.84 -2.71
N VAL A 94 10.22 4.10 -3.02
CA VAL A 94 11.07 3.42 -2.04
C VAL A 94 12.39 4.19 -1.91
N PRO A 95 12.48 5.13 -0.95
CA PRO A 95 13.74 5.80 -0.63
C PRO A 95 14.78 4.81 -0.11
N ALA A 96 16.04 5.25 -0.05
CA ALA A 96 17.12 4.41 0.47
C ALA A 96 16.84 3.96 1.91
N PRO A 97 17.18 2.70 2.27
CA PRO A 97 17.00 2.21 3.62
C PRO A 97 17.91 2.98 4.60
N THR A 98 17.42 3.17 5.82
CA THR A 98 18.19 3.86 6.86
C THR A 98 18.67 2.86 7.90
N TRP A 99 19.98 2.84 8.12
CA TRP A 99 20.63 2.09 9.17
C TRP A 99 20.79 2.97 10.41
N GLN A 100 20.38 2.47 11.56
CA GLN A 100 20.58 3.15 12.84
C GLN A 100 21.37 2.24 13.76
N PHE A 101 22.46 2.77 14.30
CA PHE A 101 23.26 2.12 15.31
C PHE A 101 22.95 2.77 16.66
N LYS A 102 22.48 1.98 17.62
CA LYS A 102 22.19 2.49 18.96
C LYS A 102 23.05 1.78 20.00
N GLY A 103 23.91 2.56 20.67
CA GLY A 103 24.63 2.18 21.90
C GLY A 103 26.13 1.92 21.73
N SER A 104 26.85 2.04 22.85
CA SER A 104 28.23 1.57 23.02
C SER A 104 28.20 0.23 23.77
N GLY A 105 27.77 -0.83 23.07
CA GLY A 105 27.82 -2.23 23.55
C GLY A 105 26.53 -2.78 24.18
N PRO A 106 25.94 -3.88 23.64
CA PRO A 106 26.01 -4.31 22.25
C PRO A 106 25.26 -3.30 21.38
N ALA A 107 25.92 -2.77 20.34
CA ALA A 107 25.28 -1.84 19.42
C ALA A 107 24.12 -2.56 18.72
N ILE A 108 22.89 -2.08 18.94
CA ILE A 108 21.74 -2.59 18.21
C ILE A 108 21.77 -1.90 16.86
N ASN A 109 22.03 -2.67 15.81
CA ASN A 109 21.85 -2.24 14.44
C ASN A 109 20.39 -2.47 14.04
N THR A 110 19.74 -1.48 13.45
CA THR A 110 18.39 -1.61 12.87
C THR A 110 18.36 -1.06 11.46
N VAL A 111 17.68 -1.78 10.56
CA VAL A 111 17.36 -1.31 9.22
C VAL A 111 15.90 -0.94 9.14
N THR A 112 15.61 0.25 8.61
CA THR A 112 14.25 0.70 8.28
C THR A 112 14.10 0.86 6.79
N VAL A 113 13.06 0.24 6.24
CA VAL A 113 12.61 0.41 4.84
C VAL A 113 11.25 1.10 4.88
N LYS A 114 11.01 2.03 3.96
CA LYS A 114 9.75 2.78 3.87
C LYS A 114 9.26 2.88 2.43
N VAL A 115 7.93 2.97 2.28
CA VAL A 115 7.26 3.42 1.06
C VAL A 115 6.62 4.76 1.37
N THR A 116 6.91 5.77 0.55
CA THR A 116 6.44 7.14 0.72
C THR A 116 5.66 7.60 -0.51
N GLY A 117 4.56 8.33 -0.31
CA GLY A 117 3.80 8.92 -1.41
C GLY A 117 3.04 7.91 -2.27
N TYR A 118 2.67 6.75 -1.70
CA TYR A 118 1.76 5.82 -2.37
C TYR A 118 0.34 6.38 -2.38
N LYS A 119 -0.34 6.26 -3.53
CA LYS A 119 -1.71 6.72 -3.73
C LYS A 119 -2.57 5.56 -4.18
N PHE A 120 -3.58 5.23 -3.38
CA PHE A 120 -4.59 4.26 -3.77
C PHE A 120 -5.51 4.88 -4.82
N ARG A 121 -5.75 4.16 -5.91
CA ARG A 121 -6.69 4.57 -6.96
C ARG A 121 -8.03 3.84 -6.78
N PRO A 122 -9.09 4.53 -6.33
CA PRO A 122 -10.42 3.96 -6.28
C PRO A 122 -10.97 3.68 -7.68
N LEU A 123 -11.87 2.71 -7.82
CA LEU A 123 -12.64 2.55 -9.07
C LEU A 123 -13.76 3.59 -9.15
N LEU A 124 -14.25 4.02 -7.99
CA LEU A 124 -15.25 5.06 -7.84
C LEU A 124 -14.61 6.29 -7.21
N THR A 125 -14.26 7.28 -8.04
CA THR A 125 -13.65 8.54 -7.57
C THR A 125 -14.68 9.51 -6.99
N GLY A 126 -15.97 9.32 -7.29
CA GLY A 126 -17.07 10.11 -6.76
C GLY A 126 -18.44 9.54 -7.11
N ALA A 127 -19.47 9.96 -6.39
CA ALA A 127 -20.86 9.62 -6.67
C ALA A 127 -21.78 10.78 -6.26
N PHE A 128 -22.83 11.04 -7.05
CA PHE A 128 -23.84 12.07 -6.75
C PHE A 128 -23.27 13.47 -6.48
N GLY A 129 -22.19 13.84 -7.18
CA GLY A 129 -21.50 15.13 -7.01
C GLY A 129 -20.54 15.20 -5.83
N LEU A 130 -20.39 14.12 -5.06
CA LEU A 130 -19.39 14.00 -3.99
C LEU A 130 -18.11 13.38 -4.55
N SER A 131 -16.95 13.98 -4.27
CA SER A 131 -15.63 13.38 -4.53
C SER A 131 -15.19 12.57 -3.31
N PHE A 132 -14.63 11.39 -3.54
CA PHE A 132 -14.12 10.48 -2.51
C PHE A 132 -12.59 10.48 -2.42
N GLY A 133 -11.90 11.29 -3.21
CA GLY A 133 -10.43 11.37 -3.24
C GLY A 133 -9.91 12.79 -3.49
N ASP A 134 -8.63 12.88 -3.86
CA ASP A 134 -7.98 14.14 -4.25
C ASP A 134 -8.52 14.67 -5.60
N VAL A 135 -7.88 15.70 -6.15
CA VAL A 135 -8.26 16.31 -7.45
C VAL A 135 -8.24 15.33 -8.63
N ASN A 136 -7.52 14.21 -8.51
CA ASN A 136 -7.46 13.11 -9.46
C ASN A 136 -8.33 11.91 -9.03
N GLY A 137 -9.02 12.02 -7.89
CA GLY A 137 -9.78 10.93 -7.29
C GLY A 137 -8.93 9.92 -6.52
N ASP A 138 -7.64 10.19 -6.29
CA ASP A 138 -6.73 9.30 -5.60
C ASP A 138 -6.79 9.49 -4.07
N ILE A 139 -6.60 8.42 -3.30
CA ILE A 139 -6.53 8.47 -1.83
C ILE A 139 -5.06 8.29 -1.41
N PRO A 140 -4.40 9.33 -0.84
CA PRO A 140 -3.02 9.23 -0.40
C PRO A 140 -2.91 8.32 0.83
N PHE A 141 -1.97 7.39 0.80
CA PHE A 141 -1.59 6.62 1.98
C PHE A 141 -0.49 7.35 2.74
N GLY A 142 -0.52 7.23 4.07
CA GLY A 142 0.61 7.63 4.91
C GLY A 142 1.84 6.76 4.63
N ASP A 143 3.00 7.20 5.12
CA ASP A 143 4.23 6.45 4.99
C ASP A 143 4.11 5.10 5.69
N ILE A 144 4.38 4.03 4.95
CA ILE A 144 4.39 2.66 5.48
C ILE A 144 5.85 2.28 5.67
N SER A 145 6.22 1.82 6.85
CA SER A 145 7.60 1.41 7.15
C SER A 145 7.67 0.09 7.90
N ALA A 146 8.78 -0.61 7.71
CA ALA A 146 9.15 -1.79 8.48
C ALA A 146 10.58 -1.62 8.99
N THR A 147 10.79 -1.92 10.27
CA THR A 147 12.10 -1.88 10.91
C THR A 147 12.45 -3.26 11.46
N MET A 148 13.66 -3.73 11.20
CA MET A 148 14.18 -4.99 11.74
C MET A 148 15.58 -4.80 12.33
N ARG A 149 15.92 -5.63 13.32
CA ARG A 149 17.27 -5.70 13.87
C ARG A 149 18.20 -6.33 12.84
N GLY A 150 19.29 -5.65 12.51
CA GLY A 150 20.35 -6.11 11.63
C GLY A 150 21.46 -6.84 12.37
N GLN A 151 22.35 -7.47 11.62
CA GLN A 151 23.58 -8.02 12.17
C GLN A 151 24.43 -6.91 12.82
N SER A 152 25.00 -7.28 13.97
CA SER A 152 25.94 -6.50 14.77
C SER A 152 27.37 -6.73 14.34
#